data_AF-A0A2P5YBZ9-F1
#
_entry.id   AF-A0A2P5YBZ9-F1
#
_cell.length_a   1.000
_cell.length_b   1.000
_cell.length_c   1.000
_cell.angle_alpha   90.00
_cell.angle_beta   90.00
_cell.angle_gamma   90.00
#
_symmetry.space_group_name_H-M   'P 1'
#
loop_
_entity.id
_entity.type
_entity.pdbx_description
1 polymer ?
#
loop_
_entity_poly.entity_id
_entity_poly.type
_entity_poly.pdbx_seq_one_letter_code
_entity_poly.pdbx_strand_id
1 'polypeptide(L)'
;MHTCIMTPIVRKCRNCPQKTLNLPLFGEVSIVSFVVALCCLSFAVVWAVNRRESYSWVGQDILGICLMITVLQLARLPNIKVATVLLCCAFVYDIFWVFLSPLIFHQSVMIVVARGDNSGGESIPMLLRVPRAFDPWGGYDMIGFGDILFPGLLVAFAFRYDKACKKHLANGYFLWLIIGYGFGLLFTYLGLYLMNGQGQPALLYLVPCTLGVTVILGLVRGELKELWNYSPESSSATKNLTGEA
;
A
#
# COMPACT_ATOMS: atom_id res chain seq x y z
N MET A 1 -12.33 5.04 2.84
CA MET A 1 -12.80 5.09 4.25
C MET A 1 -13.99 4.18 4.47
N HIS A 2 -15.07 4.34 3.69
CA HIS A 2 -16.28 3.51 3.80
C HIS A 2 -15.99 1.99 3.79
N THR A 3 -15.23 1.51 2.81
CA THR A 3 -14.76 0.11 2.71
C THR A 3 -13.97 -0.34 3.93
N CYS A 4 -13.03 0.50 4.40
CA CYS A 4 -12.19 0.22 5.58
C CYS A 4 -13.00 0.11 6.87
N ILE A 5 -14.10 0.85 6.99
CA ILE A 5 -14.99 0.84 8.16
C ILE A 5 -16.04 -0.28 8.05
N MET A 6 -16.60 -0.50 6.86
CA MET A 6 -17.56 -1.57 6.60
C MET A 6 -16.97 -2.96 6.81
N THR A 7 -15.73 -3.20 6.36
CA THR A 7 -15.09 -4.52 6.45
C THR A 7 -15.03 -5.07 7.89
N PRO A 8 -14.54 -4.34 8.92
CA PRO A 8 -14.57 -4.80 10.30
C PRO A 8 -15.98 -4.81 10.90
N ILE A 9 -16.86 -3.87 10.53
CA ILE A 9 -18.26 -3.83 11.02
C ILE A 9 -19.02 -5.07 10.58
N VAL A 10 -18.92 -5.46 9.31
CA VAL A 10 -19.56 -6.68 8.78
C VAL A 10 -18.95 -7.93 9.43
N ARG A 11 -17.64 -7.93 9.69
CA ARG A 11 -16.96 -9.06 10.34
C ARG A 11 -17.32 -9.22 11.82
N LYS A 12 -17.60 -8.12 12.53
CA LYS A 12 -17.93 -8.10 13.97
C LYS A 12 -19.44 -8.19 14.24
N CYS A 13 -20.27 -7.58 13.39
CA CYS A 13 -21.72 -7.54 13.53
C CYS A 13 -22.38 -8.31 12.38
N ARG A 14 -22.50 -9.63 12.51
CA ARG A 14 -23.11 -10.51 11.49
C ARG A 14 -24.61 -10.23 11.25
N ASN A 15 -25.32 -9.66 12.24
CA ASN A 15 -26.76 -9.38 12.20
C ASN A 15 -27.15 -7.91 11.88
N CYS A 16 -26.21 -6.95 11.93
CA CYS A 16 -26.50 -5.54 11.60
C CYS A 16 -26.70 -5.23 10.09
N PRO A 17 -26.08 -5.93 9.11
CA PRO A 17 -26.18 -5.54 7.70
C PRO A 17 -27.52 -5.91 7.04
N GLN A 18 -28.44 -6.58 7.73
CA GLN A 18 -29.63 -7.19 7.14
C GLN A 18 -30.86 -6.27 7.02
N LYS A 19 -30.84 -5.06 7.58
CA LYS A 19 -31.91 -4.08 7.36
C LYS A 19 -31.67 -3.35 6.05
N THR A 20 -32.32 -3.81 4.98
CA THR A 20 -32.30 -3.20 3.65
C THR A 20 -33.36 -2.10 3.56
N LEU A 21 -32.97 -0.93 3.05
CA LEU A 21 -33.90 0.12 2.64
C LEU A 21 -33.91 0.17 1.12
N ASN A 22 -35.10 0.09 0.52
CA ASN A 22 -35.29 0.26 -0.91
C ASN A 22 -35.35 1.76 -1.23
N LEU A 23 -34.29 2.29 -1.85
CA LEU A 23 -34.26 3.65 -2.39
C LEU A 23 -34.47 3.60 -3.90
N PRO A 24 -35.41 4.37 -4.46
CA PRO A 24 -35.81 4.29 -5.86
C PRO A 24 -34.70 4.66 -6.87
N LEU A 25 -33.55 5.18 -6.41
CA LEU A 25 -32.42 5.59 -7.24
C LEU A 25 -31.14 4.75 -7.07
N PHE A 26 -31.02 3.95 -6.00
CA PHE A 26 -29.76 3.26 -5.61
C PHE A 26 -29.89 1.75 -5.35
N GLY A 27 -31.11 1.19 -5.46
CA GLY A 27 -31.37 -0.23 -5.18
C GLY A 27 -31.42 -0.56 -3.68
N GLU A 28 -31.31 -1.84 -3.33
CA GLU A 28 -31.25 -2.32 -1.94
C GLU A 28 -29.93 -1.89 -1.28
N VAL A 29 -29.96 -0.82 -0.48
CA VAL A 29 -28.78 -0.37 0.29
C VAL A 29 -29.02 -0.66 1.77
N SER A 30 -28.04 -1.29 2.43
CA SER A 30 -28.09 -1.50 3.88
C SER A 30 -28.00 -0.17 4.62
N ILE A 31 -28.85 0.01 5.64
CA ILE A 31 -28.92 1.26 6.44
C ILE A 31 -27.53 1.62 7.00
N VAL A 32 -26.79 0.60 7.43
CA VAL A 32 -25.45 0.74 8.00
C VAL A 32 -24.45 1.32 6.99
N SER A 33 -24.50 0.85 5.73
CA SER A 33 -23.64 1.37 4.66
C SER A 33 -23.92 2.83 4.36
N PHE A 34 -25.19 3.23 4.33
CA PHE A 34 -25.60 4.60 4.08
C PHE A 34 -25.15 5.54 5.21
N VAL A 35 -25.38 5.16 6.48
CA VAL A 35 -24.92 5.94 7.64
C VAL A 35 -23.41 6.13 7.63
N VAL A 36 -22.65 5.06 7.38
CA VAL A 36 -21.18 5.17 7.34
C VAL A 36 -20.71 6.01 6.16
N ALA A 37 -21.40 5.97 5.01
CA ALA A 37 -21.07 6.82 3.87
C ALA A 37 -21.24 8.30 4.22
N LEU A 38 -22.33 8.67 4.89
CA LEU A 38 -22.56 10.03 5.37
C LEU A 38 -21.51 10.47 6.40
N CYS A 39 -21.15 9.61 7.36
CA CYS A 39 -20.09 9.90 8.32
C CYS A 39 -18.71 10.07 7.65
N CYS A 40 -18.41 9.27 6.62
CA CYS A 40 -17.17 9.41 5.86
C CYS A 40 -17.14 10.73 5.07
N LEU A 41 -18.27 11.11 4.47
CA LEU A 41 -18.39 12.34 3.71
C LEU A 41 -18.26 13.56 4.63
N SER A 42 -18.94 13.55 5.79
CA SER A 42 -18.83 14.64 6.76
C SER A 42 -17.41 14.78 7.29
N PHE A 43 -16.73 13.67 7.60
CA PHE A 43 -15.31 13.70 8.00
C PHE A 43 -14.41 14.29 6.91
N ALA A 44 -14.59 13.90 5.65
CA ALA A 44 -13.82 14.43 4.53
C ALA A 44 -14.07 15.94 4.33
N VAL A 45 -15.31 16.40 4.47
CA VAL A 45 -15.67 17.83 4.37
C VAL A 45 -15.09 18.63 5.52
N VAL A 46 -15.19 18.13 6.76
CA VAL A 46 -14.59 18.77 7.95
C VAL A 46 -13.08 18.91 7.79
N TRP A 47 -12.40 17.86 7.31
CA TRP A 47 -10.98 17.93 7.00
C TRP A 47 -10.67 18.95 5.90
N ALA A 48 -11.44 18.97 4.81
CA ALA A 48 -11.24 19.89 3.69
C ALA A 48 -11.38 21.37 4.10
N VAL A 49 -12.33 21.68 4.99
CA VAL A 49 -12.53 23.04 5.54
C VAL A 49 -11.39 23.39 6.51
N ASN A 50 -11.01 22.47 7.40
CA ASN A 50 -9.97 22.70 8.40
C ASN A 50 -8.55 22.46 7.85
N ARG A 51 -8.38 22.43 6.52
CA ARG A 51 -7.10 22.06 5.87
C ARG A 51 -5.94 22.97 6.22
N ARG A 52 -6.23 24.22 6.63
CA ARG A 52 -5.24 25.28 6.93
C ARG A 52 -4.72 25.26 8.36
N GLU A 53 -5.33 24.45 9.23
CA GLU A 53 -4.94 24.34 10.64
C GLU A 53 -3.76 23.39 10.85
N SER A 54 -2.93 23.64 11.86
CA SER A 54 -1.72 22.86 12.15
C SER A 54 -1.98 21.37 12.47
N TYR A 55 -3.22 20.98 12.80
CA TYR A 55 -3.62 19.59 13.06
C TYR A 55 -4.13 18.85 11.81
N SER A 56 -4.18 19.51 10.65
CA SER A 56 -4.73 18.97 9.39
C SER A 56 -3.97 17.72 8.88
N TRP A 57 -2.70 17.56 9.26
CA TRP A 57 -1.87 16.41 8.88
C TRP A 57 -2.47 15.08 9.35
N VAL A 58 -3.07 15.03 10.55
CA VAL A 58 -3.68 13.81 11.10
C VAL A 58 -4.85 13.36 10.21
N GLY A 59 -5.70 14.29 9.79
CA GLY A 59 -6.82 13.99 8.90
C GLY A 59 -6.35 13.56 7.51
N GLN A 60 -5.28 14.19 7.00
CA GLN A 60 -4.65 13.81 5.73
C GLN A 60 -4.10 12.38 5.78
N ASP A 61 -3.40 12.02 6.86
CA ASP A 61 -2.85 10.68 7.06
C ASP A 61 -3.94 9.63 7.22
N ILE A 62 -5.02 9.91 7.96
CA ILE A 62 -6.16 9.00 8.09
C ILE A 62 -6.81 8.73 6.73
N LEU A 63 -7.03 9.79 5.92
CA LEU A 63 -7.57 9.68 4.58
C LEU A 63 -6.61 8.90 3.66
N GLY A 64 -5.31 9.20 3.75
CA GLY A 64 -4.23 8.53 3.02
C GLY A 64 -4.18 7.04 3.33
N ILE A 65 -4.10 6.64 4.61
CA ILE A 65 -4.10 5.24 5.04
C ILE A 65 -5.36 4.53 4.56
N CYS A 66 -6.52 5.16 4.65
CA CYS A 66 -7.75 4.57 4.15
C CYS A 66 -7.74 4.36 2.63
N LEU A 67 -7.16 5.29 1.87
CA LEU A 67 -6.97 5.17 0.44
C LEU A 67 -5.97 4.04 0.13
N MET A 68 -4.85 3.95 0.85
CA MET A 68 -3.86 2.87 0.74
C MET A 68 -4.48 1.49 0.97
N ILE A 69 -5.22 1.31 2.05
CA ILE A 69 -5.91 0.04 2.34
C ILE A 69 -6.90 -0.29 1.23
N THR A 70 -7.64 0.70 0.73
CA THR A 70 -8.60 0.51 -0.36
C THR A 70 -7.89 0.07 -1.64
N VAL A 71 -6.76 0.69 -1.99
CA VAL A 71 -5.95 0.28 -3.14
C VAL A 71 -5.40 -1.12 -2.96
N LEU A 72 -4.85 -1.48 -1.80
CA LEU A 72 -4.38 -2.84 -1.52
C LEU A 72 -5.50 -3.90 -1.60
N GLN A 73 -6.73 -3.52 -1.26
CA GLN A 73 -7.90 -4.40 -1.37
C GLN A 73 -8.40 -4.57 -2.81
N LEU A 74 -8.32 -3.50 -3.62
CA LEU A 74 -8.78 -3.46 -5.01
C LEU A 74 -7.75 -4.05 -5.98
N ALA A 75 -6.49 -3.65 -5.86
CA ALA A 75 -5.39 -4.05 -6.72
C ALA A 75 -4.88 -5.46 -6.34
N ARG A 76 -5.76 -6.45 -6.28
CA ARG A 76 -5.36 -7.82 -5.97
C ARG A 76 -4.49 -8.38 -7.08
N LEU A 77 -3.21 -8.61 -6.78
CA LEU A 77 -2.32 -9.27 -7.71
C LEU A 77 -2.84 -10.70 -7.99
N PRO A 78 -3.06 -11.07 -9.27
CA PRO A 78 -3.61 -12.36 -9.64
C PRO A 78 -2.56 -13.47 -9.55
N ASN A 79 -1.31 -13.17 -9.92
CA ASN A 79 -0.19 -14.12 -9.97
C ASN A 79 1.08 -13.46 -9.45
N ILE A 80 2.02 -14.25 -8.93
CA ILE A 80 3.36 -13.75 -8.56
C ILE A 80 4.11 -13.21 -9.80
N LYS A 81 3.85 -13.72 -11.01
CA LYS A 81 4.49 -13.22 -12.25
C LYS A 81 4.21 -11.73 -12.44
N VAL A 82 2.94 -11.36 -12.25
CA VAL A 82 2.49 -9.96 -12.35
C VAL A 82 3.11 -9.13 -11.24
N ALA A 83 3.21 -9.67 -10.03
CA ALA A 83 3.91 -9.03 -8.92
C ALA A 83 5.38 -8.74 -9.27
N THR A 84 6.12 -9.75 -9.73
CA THR A 84 7.53 -9.62 -10.10
C THR A 84 7.73 -8.59 -11.19
N VAL A 85 6.95 -8.63 -12.27
CA VAL A 85 7.06 -7.64 -13.36
C VAL A 85 6.76 -6.23 -12.85
N LEU A 86 5.66 -6.05 -12.11
CA LEU A 86 5.26 -4.76 -11.54
C LEU A 86 6.35 -4.18 -10.63
N LEU A 87 6.88 -4.98 -9.68
CA LEU A 87 7.90 -4.53 -8.74
C LEU A 87 9.25 -4.28 -9.43
N CYS A 88 9.64 -5.10 -10.41
CA CYS A 88 10.85 -4.84 -11.21
C CYS A 88 10.71 -3.55 -12.04
N CYS A 89 9.55 -3.29 -12.65
CA CYS A 89 9.29 -2.04 -13.35
C CYS A 89 9.34 -0.84 -12.40
N ALA A 90 8.73 -0.95 -11.22
CA ALA A 90 8.75 0.11 -10.21
C ALA A 90 10.17 0.38 -9.68
N PHE A 91 10.98 -0.67 -9.50
CA PHE A 91 12.39 -0.58 -9.13
C PHE A 91 13.23 0.17 -10.19
N VAL A 92 13.07 -0.17 -11.47
CA VAL A 92 13.79 0.51 -12.57
C VAL A 92 13.32 1.96 -12.71
N TYR A 93 12.02 2.22 -12.54
CA TYR A 93 11.46 3.56 -12.55
C TYR A 93 12.10 4.44 -11.48
N ASP A 94 12.24 3.93 -10.26
CA ASP A 94 12.85 4.65 -9.13
C ASP A 94 14.33 5.00 -9.39
N ILE A 95 15.10 4.02 -9.90
CA ILE A 95 16.51 4.23 -10.30
C ILE A 95 16.63 5.28 -11.40
N PHE A 96 15.78 5.19 -12.43
CA PHE A 96 15.79 6.12 -13.56
C PHE A 96 15.55 7.56 -13.08
N TRP A 97 14.52 7.77 -12.27
CA TRP A 97 14.16 9.11 -11.81
C TRP A 97 15.16 9.71 -10.83
N VAL A 98 15.78 8.89 -9.99
CA VAL A 98 16.73 9.40 -8.99
C VAL A 98 18.14 9.59 -9.57
N PHE A 99 18.68 8.61 -10.29
CA PHE A 99 20.08 8.65 -10.75
C PHE A 99 20.24 9.11 -12.20
N LEU A 100 19.35 8.71 -13.10
CA LEU A 100 19.52 8.99 -14.52
C LEU A 100 18.98 10.37 -14.93
N SER A 101 17.92 10.83 -14.28
CA SER A 101 17.35 12.17 -14.45
C SER A 101 18.39 13.31 -14.31
N PRO A 102 19.18 13.40 -13.23
CA PRO A 102 20.20 14.46 -13.12
C PRO A 102 21.32 14.36 -14.17
N LEU A 103 21.62 13.16 -14.67
CA LEU A 103 22.66 12.93 -15.68
C LEU A 103 22.24 13.40 -17.08
N ILE A 104 20.95 13.27 -17.43
CA ILE A 104 20.43 13.61 -18.76
C ILE A 104 20.03 15.10 -18.86
N PHE A 105 19.50 15.69 -17.78
CA PHE A 105 18.87 17.01 -17.84
C PHE A 105 19.74 18.16 -17.30
N HIS A 106 20.94 17.90 -16.78
CA HIS A 106 21.87 18.88 -16.14
C HIS A 106 21.26 19.78 -15.03
N GLN A 107 19.97 19.60 -14.74
CA GLN A 107 19.18 20.05 -13.61
C GLN A 107 18.26 18.87 -13.30
N SER A 108 18.27 18.34 -12.08
CA SER A 108 17.37 17.26 -11.70
C SER A 108 15.92 17.73 -11.86
N VAL A 109 15.20 17.15 -12.82
CA VAL A 109 13.79 17.47 -13.12
C VAL A 109 12.90 17.35 -11.88
N MET A 110 13.29 16.49 -10.94
CA MET A 110 12.65 16.35 -9.63
C MET A 110 12.76 17.62 -8.75
N ILE A 111 13.83 18.42 -8.86
CA ILE A 111 13.98 19.69 -8.15
C ILE A 111 13.16 20.80 -8.81
N VAL A 112 13.03 20.81 -10.14
CA VAL A 112 12.23 21.82 -10.85
C VAL A 112 10.72 21.59 -10.61
N VAL A 113 10.29 20.32 -10.55
CA VAL A 113 8.91 19.94 -10.24
C VAL A 113 8.61 20.13 -8.73
N ALA A 114 9.58 19.92 -7.84
CA ALA A 114 9.42 20.14 -6.41
C ALA A 114 9.53 21.62 -5.99
N ARG A 115 10.28 22.47 -6.72
CA ARG A 115 10.46 23.88 -6.38
C ARG A 115 9.35 24.80 -6.86
N GLY A 116 8.54 24.40 -7.84
CA GLY A 116 7.32 25.14 -8.21
C GLY A 116 7.52 26.65 -8.29
N ASP A 117 8.55 27.11 -9.00
CA ASP A 117 9.13 28.45 -8.83
C ASP A 117 8.24 29.62 -9.31
N ASN A 118 6.94 29.42 -9.57
CA ASN A 118 6.04 30.51 -9.98
C ASN A 118 4.57 30.36 -9.60
N SER A 119 4.20 29.44 -8.71
CA SER A 119 2.81 29.35 -8.24
C SER A 119 2.81 28.65 -6.90
N GLY A 120 2.05 29.18 -5.92
CA GLY A 120 1.85 28.58 -4.58
C GLY A 120 1.18 27.20 -4.64
N GLY A 121 1.89 26.24 -5.23
CA GLY A 121 1.44 24.90 -5.55
C GLY A 121 1.37 24.12 -4.26
N GLU A 122 0.14 23.92 -3.80
CA GLU A 122 -0.18 22.99 -2.74
C GLU A 122 0.53 21.66 -3.03
N SER A 123 1.54 21.38 -2.21
CA SER A 123 2.25 20.10 -2.12
C SER A 123 1.32 18.92 -2.39
N ILE A 124 1.72 18.12 -3.39
CA ILE A 124 0.95 17.02 -3.98
C ILE A 124 0.38 16.12 -2.86
N PRO A 125 -0.94 15.83 -2.86
CA PRO A 125 -1.66 15.18 -1.76
C PRO A 125 -1.35 13.68 -1.58
N MET A 126 -0.25 13.18 -2.15
CA MET A 126 0.06 11.75 -2.26
C MET A 126 1.25 11.32 -1.38
N LEU A 127 1.38 11.93 -0.19
CA LEU A 127 2.44 11.69 0.77
C LEU A 127 1.84 11.59 2.19
N LEU A 128 2.24 10.59 2.96
CA LEU A 128 1.98 10.56 4.41
C LEU A 128 2.94 11.53 5.09
N ARG A 129 2.45 12.30 6.06
CA ARG A 129 3.23 13.35 6.74
C ARG A 129 3.25 13.09 8.24
N VAL A 130 4.36 12.54 8.72
CA VAL A 130 4.55 12.35 10.15
C VAL A 130 5.44 13.47 10.69
N PRO A 131 4.99 14.25 11.70
CA PRO A 131 5.86 15.24 12.32
C PRO A 131 7.03 14.53 13.01
N ARG A 132 8.25 15.04 12.80
CA ARG A 132 9.43 14.49 13.47
C ARG A 132 9.38 14.78 14.96
N ALA A 133 8.99 13.78 15.74
CA ALA A 133 8.80 13.92 17.19
C ALA A 133 10.11 14.18 17.96
N PHE A 134 11.28 13.90 17.36
CA PHE A 134 12.58 13.92 18.05
C PHE A 134 13.65 14.83 17.39
N ASP A 135 13.28 15.68 16.43
CA ASP A 135 14.22 16.64 15.80
C ASP A 135 14.07 18.07 16.37
N PRO A 136 15.13 18.71 16.89
CA PRO A 136 15.10 20.08 17.41
C PRO A 136 14.76 21.16 16.37
N TRP A 137 14.95 20.88 15.08
CA TRP A 137 14.77 21.84 13.98
C TRP A 137 13.36 21.82 13.36
N GLY A 138 12.49 20.91 13.79
CA GLY A 138 11.17 20.74 13.21
C GLY A 138 11.20 20.24 11.77
N GLY A 139 10.21 19.43 11.40
CA GLY A 139 10.11 18.87 10.05
C GLY A 139 9.01 17.81 9.94
N TYR A 140 8.63 17.49 8.71
CA TYR A 140 7.74 16.38 8.40
C TYR A 140 8.52 15.31 7.64
N ASP A 141 8.49 14.08 8.12
CA ASP A 141 8.88 12.94 7.30
C ASP A 141 7.77 12.66 6.30
N MET A 142 8.16 12.63 5.03
CA MET A 142 7.25 12.39 3.92
C MET A 142 7.50 10.99 3.38
N ILE A 143 6.47 10.14 3.41
CA ILE A 143 6.56 8.78 2.86
C ILE A 143 5.64 8.68 1.64
N GLY A 144 6.22 8.24 0.53
CA GLY A 144 5.52 7.98 -0.72
C GLY A 144 4.50 6.87 -0.57
N PHE A 145 3.27 7.11 -1.05
CA PHE A 145 2.25 6.07 -1.13
C PHE A 145 2.70 4.87 -1.96
N GLY A 146 3.44 5.11 -3.05
CA GLY A 146 3.99 4.06 -3.92
C GLY A 146 4.89 3.08 -3.14
N ASP A 147 5.76 3.60 -2.29
CA ASP A 147 6.74 2.79 -1.53
C ASP A 147 6.08 1.87 -0.51
N ILE A 148 4.88 2.23 -0.06
CA ILE A 148 4.04 1.39 0.80
C ILE A 148 3.22 0.42 -0.05
N LEU A 149 2.63 0.88 -1.15
CA LEU A 149 1.73 0.10 -1.99
C LEU A 149 2.46 -1.03 -2.71
N PHE A 150 3.56 -0.77 -3.41
CA PHE A 150 4.21 -1.78 -4.25
C PHE A 150 4.67 -3.00 -3.46
N PRO A 151 5.44 -2.84 -2.36
CA PRO A 151 5.77 -3.99 -1.51
C PRO A 151 4.54 -4.53 -0.77
N GLY A 152 3.62 -3.67 -0.34
CA GLY A 152 2.39 -4.07 0.35
C GLY A 152 1.50 -5.01 -0.47
N LEU A 153 1.46 -4.81 -1.79
CA LEU A 153 0.76 -5.69 -2.73
C LEU A 153 1.37 -7.11 -2.75
N LEU A 154 2.71 -7.19 -2.72
CA LEU A 154 3.43 -8.46 -2.64
C LEU A 154 3.17 -9.17 -1.30
N VAL A 155 3.22 -8.43 -0.18
CA VAL A 155 2.89 -8.99 1.15
C VAL A 155 1.44 -9.50 1.20
N ALA A 156 0.50 -8.73 0.65
CA ALA A 156 -0.91 -9.13 0.58
C ALA A 156 -1.13 -10.35 -0.33
N PHE A 157 -0.34 -10.52 -1.38
CA PHE A 157 -0.32 -11.76 -2.17
C PHE A 157 0.22 -12.94 -1.36
N ALA A 158 1.37 -12.79 -0.69
CA ALA A 158 1.97 -13.85 0.12
C ALA A 158 1.03 -14.32 1.24
N PHE A 159 0.36 -13.39 1.93
CA PHE A 159 -0.64 -13.74 2.95
C PHE A 159 -1.79 -14.60 2.39
N ARG A 160 -2.29 -14.26 1.19
CA ARG A 160 -3.36 -15.03 0.54
C ARG A 160 -2.87 -16.42 0.13
N TYR A 161 -1.66 -16.51 -0.41
CA TYR A 161 -1.03 -17.76 -0.79
C TYR A 161 -0.84 -18.69 0.42
N ASP A 162 -0.25 -18.18 1.50
CA ASP A 162 -0.04 -18.94 2.73
C ASP A 162 -1.35 -19.47 3.32
N LYS A 163 -2.41 -18.64 3.29
CA LYS A 163 -3.74 -19.03 3.73
C LYS A 163 -4.37 -20.10 2.82
N ALA A 164 -4.15 -20.02 1.50
CA ALA A 164 -4.65 -21.01 0.56
C ALA A 164 -3.96 -22.37 0.75
N CYS A 165 -2.65 -22.38 0.96
CA CYS A 165 -1.84 -23.57 1.20
C CYS A 165 -1.88 -24.06 2.68
N LYS A 166 -2.74 -23.47 3.53
CA LYS A 166 -2.86 -23.77 4.98
C LYS A 166 -1.51 -23.77 5.72
N LYS A 167 -0.57 -22.91 5.32
CA LYS A 167 0.75 -22.82 5.98
C LYS A 167 0.63 -22.05 7.30
N HIS A 168 1.35 -22.52 8.32
CA HIS A 168 1.48 -21.79 9.58
C HIS A 168 2.22 -20.47 9.35
N LEU A 169 1.85 -19.40 10.08
CA LEU A 169 2.41 -18.04 9.90
C LEU A 169 3.95 -17.99 9.92
N ALA A 170 4.59 -18.80 10.77
CA ALA A 170 6.06 -18.88 10.86
C ALA A 170 6.71 -19.62 9.68
N ASN A 171 6.00 -20.57 9.08
CA ASN A 171 6.49 -21.35 7.94
C ASN A 171 5.99 -20.77 6.61
N GLY A 172 5.07 -19.82 6.61
CA GLY A 172 4.59 -19.11 5.43
C GLY A 172 5.61 -18.11 4.89
N TYR A 173 5.32 -17.55 3.72
CA TYR A 173 6.08 -16.45 3.12
C TYR A 173 5.82 -15.12 3.84
N PHE A 174 4.60 -14.90 4.33
CA PHE A 174 4.13 -13.64 4.91
C PHE A 174 5.05 -13.08 6.00
N LEU A 175 5.46 -13.90 6.97
CA LEU A 175 6.32 -13.44 8.06
C LEU A 175 7.69 -13.01 7.55
N TRP A 176 8.28 -13.77 6.63
CA TRP A 176 9.58 -13.44 6.04
C TRP A 176 9.50 -12.18 5.19
N LEU A 177 8.41 -11.96 4.46
CA LEU A 177 8.20 -10.72 3.72
C LEU A 177 8.00 -9.52 4.63
N ILE A 178 7.32 -9.67 5.78
CA ILE A 178 7.22 -8.59 6.78
C ILE A 178 8.60 -8.24 7.33
N ILE A 179 9.40 -9.24 7.69
CA ILE A 179 10.78 -9.04 8.17
C ILE A 179 11.60 -8.35 7.09
N GLY A 180 11.54 -8.85 5.85
CA GLY A 180 12.22 -8.26 4.71
C GLY A 180 11.79 -6.82 4.44
N TYR A 181 10.50 -6.51 4.53
CA TYR A 181 9.98 -5.16 4.42
C TYR A 181 10.52 -4.23 5.52
N GLY A 182 10.57 -4.72 6.77
CA GLY A 182 11.16 -3.98 7.89
C GLY A 182 12.65 -3.69 7.69
N PHE A 183 13.44 -4.67 7.24
CA PHE A 183 14.86 -4.46 6.90
C PHE A 183 15.03 -3.52 5.71
N GLY A 184 14.17 -3.62 4.69
CA GLY A 184 14.17 -2.70 3.56
C GLY A 184 13.91 -1.26 4.00
N LEU A 185 12.93 -1.04 4.89
CA LEU A 185 12.67 0.27 5.50
C LEU A 185 13.88 0.78 6.31
N LEU A 186 14.54 -0.08 7.07
CA LEU A 186 15.75 0.29 7.80
C LEU A 186 16.86 0.75 6.85
N PHE A 187 17.08 0.03 5.74
CA PHE A 187 18.04 0.45 4.72
C PHE A 187 17.62 1.73 4.01
N THR A 188 16.32 1.95 3.80
CA THR A 188 15.86 3.24 3.28
C THR A 188 16.23 4.36 4.25
N TYR A 189 15.96 4.21 5.55
CA TYR A 189 16.31 5.22 6.54
C TYR A 189 17.83 5.46 6.63
N LEU A 190 18.63 4.39 6.59
CA LEU A 190 20.09 4.50 6.61
C LEU A 190 20.62 5.21 5.35
N GLY A 191 20.06 4.89 4.18
CA GLY A 191 20.40 5.57 2.93
C GLY A 191 20.08 7.06 2.98
N LEU A 192 18.93 7.44 3.57
CA LEU A 192 18.54 8.84 3.74
C LEU A 192 19.55 9.60 4.61
N TYR A 193 19.95 8.96 5.71
CA TYR A 193 20.94 9.48 6.63
C TYR A 193 22.31 9.68 5.95
N LEU A 194 22.75 8.73 5.12
CA LEU A 194 24.02 8.80 4.41
C LEU A 194 24.03 9.80 3.25
N MET A 195 22.88 10.01 2.58
CA MET A 195 22.76 10.88 1.40
C MET A 195 22.47 12.36 1.71
N ASN A 196 22.58 12.79 2.98
CA ASN A 196 22.40 14.19 3.41
C ASN A 196 21.11 14.85 2.84
N GLY A 197 20.01 14.08 2.74
CA GLY A 197 18.72 14.58 2.29
C GLY A 197 18.55 14.80 0.78
N GLN A 198 19.45 14.30 -0.07
CA GLN A 198 19.16 14.18 -1.51
C GLN A 198 18.08 13.10 -1.73
N GLY A 199 17.25 13.27 -2.78
CA GLY A 199 16.15 12.34 -3.06
C GLY A 199 16.65 10.90 -3.17
N GLN A 200 16.11 10.02 -2.33
CA GLN A 200 16.52 8.64 -2.25
C GLN A 200 15.51 7.74 -2.97
N PRO A 201 15.98 6.74 -3.74
CA PRO A 201 15.09 5.75 -4.30
C PRO A 201 14.74 4.72 -3.21
N ALA A 202 13.53 4.79 -2.65
CA ALA A 202 13.10 3.91 -1.57
C ALA A 202 12.87 2.47 -2.05
N LEU A 203 12.35 2.29 -3.27
CA LEU A 203 12.09 0.98 -3.87
C LEU A 203 13.39 0.23 -4.17
N LEU A 204 14.51 0.94 -4.36
CA LEU A 204 15.84 0.35 -4.52
C LEU A 204 16.19 -0.62 -3.39
N TYR A 205 15.78 -0.31 -2.15
CA TYR A 205 16.06 -1.14 -0.98
C TYR A 205 14.88 -2.07 -0.66
N LEU A 206 13.64 -1.59 -0.80
CA LEU A 206 12.45 -2.37 -0.45
C LEU A 206 12.19 -3.55 -1.38
N VAL A 207 12.37 -3.39 -2.69
CA VAL A 207 12.12 -4.46 -3.67
C VAL A 207 13.05 -5.66 -3.47
N PRO A 208 14.39 -5.52 -3.40
CA PRO A 208 15.26 -6.67 -3.17
C PRO A 208 15.01 -7.33 -1.81
N CYS A 209 14.72 -6.56 -0.75
CA CYS A 209 14.45 -7.12 0.57
C CYS A 209 13.09 -7.85 0.67
N THR A 210 12.13 -7.60 -0.24
CA THR A 210 10.82 -8.27 -0.23
C THR A 210 10.71 -9.32 -1.33
N LEU A 211 10.87 -8.91 -2.60
CA LEU A 211 10.81 -9.80 -3.76
C LEU A 211 11.98 -10.79 -3.76
N GLY A 212 13.20 -10.32 -3.44
CA GLY A 212 14.38 -11.19 -3.36
C GLY A 212 14.22 -12.28 -2.30
N VAL A 213 13.75 -11.91 -1.10
CA VAL A 213 13.44 -12.89 -0.03
C VAL A 213 12.38 -13.90 -0.50
N THR A 214 11.34 -13.45 -1.20
CA THR A 214 10.29 -14.33 -1.75
C THR A 214 10.88 -15.35 -2.73
N VAL A 215 11.73 -14.89 -3.66
CA VAL A 215 12.35 -15.75 -4.68
C VAL A 215 13.34 -16.72 -4.04
N ILE A 216 14.21 -16.25 -3.13
CA ILE A 216 15.19 -17.08 -2.43
C ILE A 216 14.49 -18.17 -1.62
N LEU A 217 13.45 -17.82 -0.85
CA LEU A 217 12.68 -18.82 -0.10
C LEU A 217 11.95 -19.80 -1.01
N GLY A 218 11.40 -19.32 -2.14
CA GLY A 218 10.79 -20.17 -3.17
C GLY A 218 11.78 -21.16 -3.78
N LEU A 219 13.03 -20.74 -4.00
CA LEU A 219 14.10 -21.60 -4.50
C LEU A 219 14.56 -22.63 -3.47
N VAL A 220 14.83 -22.19 -2.24
CA VAL A 220 15.30 -23.07 -1.15
C VAL A 220 14.27 -24.14 -0.80
N ARG A 221 12.97 -23.82 -0.89
CA ARG A 221 11.89 -24.77 -0.62
C ARG A 221 11.47 -25.59 -1.84
N GLY A 222 11.98 -25.27 -3.04
CA GLY A 222 11.58 -25.91 -4.29
C GLY A 222 10.15 -25.54 -4.75
N GLU A 223 9.49 -24.61 -4.08
CA GLU A 223 8.09 -24.21 -4.33
C GLU A 223 7.96 -23.10 -5.38
N LEU A 224 9.07 -22.62 -5.96
CA LEU A 224 9.06 -21.49 -6.89
C LEU A 224 8.14 -21.72 -8.10
N LYS A 225 8.12 -22.94 -8.66
CA LYS A 225 7.26 -23.26 -9.82
C LYS A 225 5.78 -23.25 -9.45
N GLU A 226 5.44 -23.71 -8.25
CA GLU A 226 4.08 -23.70 -7.71
C GLU A 226 3.64 -22.25 -7.46
N LEU A 227 4.50 -21.44 -6.81
CA LEU A 227 4.28 -20.02 -6.60
C LEU A 227 4.06 -19.28 -7.93
N TRP A 228 4.86 -19.60 -8.95
CA TRP A 228 4.81 -18.99 -10.29
C TRP A 228 3.51 -19.29 -11.03
N ASN A 229 2.99 -20.52 -10.88
CA ASN A 229 1.78 -20.98 -11.57
C ASN A 229 0.52 -20.88 -10.71
N TYR A 230 0.63 -20.40 -9.47
CA TYR A 230 -0.51 -20.17 -8.61
C TYR A 230 -1.44 -19.11 -9.22
N SER A 231 -2.64 -19.56 -9.60
CA SER A 231 -3.76 -18.71 -10.01
C SER A 231 -4.93 -18.93 -9.06
N PRO A 232 -5.60 -17.87 -8.57
CA PRO A 232 -6.74 -18.02 -7.66
C PRO A 232 -7.89 -18.85 -8.25
N GLU A 233 -8.04 -18.86 -9.58
CA GLU A 233 -9.10 -19.63 -10.26
C GLU A 233 -8.88 -21.14 -10.15
N SER A 234 -7.63 -21.62 -10.24
CA SER A 234 -7.33 -23.07 -10.15
C SER A 234 -7.59 -23.63 -8.76
N SER A 235 -7.35 -22.86 -7.70
CA SER A 235 -7.70 -23.25 -6.32
C SER A 235 -9.22 -23.30 -6.08
N SER A 236 -10.00 -22.42 -6.71
CA SER A 236 -11.46 -22.43 -6.59
C SER A 236 -12.11 -23.59 -7.35
N ALA A 237 -11.59 -23.93 -8.53
CA ALA A 237 -12.05 -25.06 -9.33
C ALA A 237 -11.82 -26.40 -8.60
N THR A 238 -10.63 -26.61 -8.02
CA THR A 238 -10.32 -27.83 -7.25
C THR A 238 -11.21 -27.97 -6.01
N LYS A 239 -11.53 -26.86 -5.31
CA LYS A 239 -12.46 -26.90 -4.17
C LYS A 239 -13.90 -27.25 -4.57
N ASN A 240 -14.36 -26.75 -5.71
CA ASN A 240 -15.69 -27.09 -6.22
C ASN A 240 -15.78 -28.55 -6.70
N LEU A 241 -14.66 -29.14 -7.14
CA LEU A 241 -14.56 -30.56 -7.50
C LEU A 241 -14.50 -31.51 -6.30
N THR A 242 -13.99 -31.07 -5.14
CA THR A 242 -13.85 -31.90 -3.94
C THR A 242 -15.00 -31.79 -2.93
N GLY A 243 -16.05 -31.02 -3.22
CA GLY A 243 -17.34 -31.09 -2.50
C GLY A 243 -17.25 -31.14 -0.96
N GLU A 244 -16.70 -30.12 -0.31
CA GLU A 244 -17.03 -29.89 1.11
C GLU A 244 -18.18 -28.88 1.16
N ALA A 245 -19.40 -29.44 1.25
CA ALA A 245 -20.65 -28.76 1.57
C ALA A 245 -20.71 -28.40 3.07
#